data_AF-A0A9Q9HST9-F1
#
_entry.id   AF-A0A9Q9HST9-F1
#
_cell.length_a   1.000
_cell.length_b   1.000
_cell.length_c   1.000
_cell.angle_alpha   90.00
_cell.angle_beta   90.00
_cell.angle_gamma   90.00
#
_symmetry.space_group_name_H-M   'P 1'
#
loop_
_entity.id
_entity.type
_entity.pdbx_description
1 polymer ?
#
loop_
_entity_poly.entity_id
_entity_poly.type
_entity_poly.pdbx_seq_one_letter_code
_entity_poly.pdbx_strand_id
1 'polypeptide(L)'
;MTHLIRTTALVTAMATAAAAGSKVSEIDVTADLSAIENYPAAAVWTSLETDLETALAERLVGQIADKDAEEAAEIHVEIDSVMLASNFEQALGVGEWMLKGDVDIDMPDASKDMRYDLTVSADQLSTYYPEGTDPAAVAVDSEVFYTAIIDAFAGNVASKLK
;
A
#
# COMPACT_ATOMS: atom_id res chain seq x y z
N MET A 1 9.75 -63.69 -34.97
CA MET A 1 9.61 -62.28 -35.40
C MET A 1 8.93 -61.54 -34.27
N THR A 2 9.69 -60.67 -33.61
CA THR A 2 9.35 -60.04 -32.33
C THR A 2 8.79 -58.66 -32.60
N HIS A 3 7.54 -58.38 -32.21
CA HIS A 3 6.97 -57.04 -32.28
C HIS A 3 6.59 -56.58 -30.86
N LEU A 4 7.45 -55.72 -30.29
CA LEU A 4 7.18 -54.97 -29.08
C LEU A 4 6.40 -53.70 -29.46
N ILE A 5 5.13 -53.61 -29.06
CA ILE A 5 4.33 -52.38 -29.18
C ILE A 5 4.73 -51.47 -28.01
N ARG A 6 5.39 -50.36 -28.31
CA ARG A 6 5.74 -49.32 -27.33
C ARG A 6 4.52 -48.43 -27.11
N THR A 7 3.91 -48.53 -25.95
CA THR A 7 2.92 -47.57 -25.44
C THR A 7 3.65 -46.36 -24.88
N THR A 8 3.60 -45.23 -25.56
CA THR A 8 4.09 -43.95 -25.03
C THR A 8 2.93 -43.23 -24.37
N ALA A 9 2.84 -43.30 -23.04
CA ALA A 9 1.89 -42.48 -22.27
C ALA A 9 2.40 -41.03 -22.25
N LEU A 10 1.67 -40.13 -22.90
CA LEU A 10 1.89 -38.70 -22.82
C LEU A 10 1.38 -38.20 -21.47
N VAL A 11 2.29 -37.98 -20.52
CA VAL A 11 1.98 -37.27 -19.28
C VAL A 11 2.04 -35.79 -19.59
N THR A 12 0.88 -35.18 -19.83
CA THR A 12 0.72 -33.73 -19.90
C THR A 12 0.92 -33.19 -18.49
N ALA A 13 2.13 -32.70 -18.20
CA ALA A 13 2.37 -31.89 -17.02
C ALA A 13 1.60 -30.58 -17.19
N MET A 14 0.46 -30.47 -16.50
CA MET A 14 -0.23 -29.20 -16.33
C MET A 14 0.66 -28.31 -15.47
N ALA A 15 1.47 -27.46 -16.11
CA ALA A 15 2.07 -26.33 -15.43
C ALA A 15 0.92 -25.42 -14.99
N THR A 16 0.59 -25.44 -13.71
CA THR A 16 -0.22 -24.40 -13.10
C THR A 16 0.55 -23.10 -13.29
N ALA A 17 0.14 -22.28 -14.26
CA ALA A 17 0.52 -20.88 -14.30
C ALA A 17 0.01 -20.27 -12.99
N ALA A 18 0.92 -20.06 -12.03
CA ALA A 18 0.64 -19.19 -10.91
C ALA A 18 0.23 -17.85 -11.53
N ALA A 19 -0.95 -17.36 -11.20
CA ALA A 19 -1.36 -16.01 -11.56
C ALA A 19 -0.31 -15.07 -10.96
N ALA A 20 0.61 -14.59 -11.80
CA ALA A 20 1.51 -13.53 -11.39
C ALA A 20 0.62 -12.28 -11.22
N GLY A 21 0.60 -11.70 -10.01
CA GLY A 21 -0.07 -10.44 -9.77
C GLY A 21 0.39 -9.38 -10.78
N SER A 22 -0.45 -8.39 -11.04
CA SER A 22 -0.16 -7.34 -12.01
C SER A 22 1.20 -6.71 -11.73
N LYS A 23 1.98 -6.50 -12.80
CA LYS A 23 3.24 -5.75 -12.72
C LYS A 23 2.94 -4.26 -12.53
N VAL A 24 3.90 -3.52 -11.97
CA VAL A 24 3.78 -2.07 -11.71
C VAL A 24 4.99 -1.35 -12.27
N SER A 25 4.79 -0.39 -13.17
CA SER A 25 5.83 0.42 -13.82
C SER A 25 6.07 1.74 -13.09
N GLU A 26 5.03 2.28 -12.44
CA GLU A 26 5.05 3.59 -11.81
C GLU A 26 4.30 3.59 -10.48
N ILE A 27 4.87 4.29 -9.50
CA ILE A 27 4.25 4.62 -8.22
C ILE A 27 4.57 6.10 -8.01
N ASP A 28 3.54 6.93 -7.95
CA ASP A 28 3.64 8.36 -7.77
C ASP A 28 2.71 8.77 -6.63
N VAL A 29 3.27 9.38 -5.58
CA VAL A 29 2.50 9.87 -4.45
C VAL A 29 2.70 11.37 -4.34
N THR A 30 1.59 12.10 -4.39
CA THR A 30 1.59 13.56 -4.29
C THR A 30 0.81 14.00 -3.07
N ALA A 31 1.28 15.04 -2.41
CA ALA A 31 0.63 15.62 -1.26
C ALA A 31 0.75 17.14 -1.35
N ASP A 32 -0.39 17.84 -1.41
CA ASP A 32 -0.42 19.30 -1.45
C ASP A 32 -0.44 19.94 -0.05
N LEU A 33 0.15 21.13 0.11
CA LEU A 33 0.15 21.85 1.39
C LEU A 33 -1.26 22.06 1.98
N SER A 34 -2.28 22.12 1.13
CA SER A 34 -3.68 22.22 1.54
C SER A 34 -4.22 21.01 2.28
N ALA A 35 -3.59 19.85 2.15
CA ALA A 35 -3.98 18.61 2.81
C ALA A 35 -3.42 18.49 4.24
N ILE A 36 -2.65 19.47 4.72
CA ILE A 36 -2.22 19.54 6.12
C ILE A 36 -3.33 20.20 6.97
N GLU A 37 -4.00 19.41 7.80
CA GLU A 37 -5.11 19.92 8.63
C GLU A 37 -4.63 20.64 9.89
N ASN A 38 -3.44 20.31 10.40
CA ASN A 38 -2.93 20.90 11.64
C ASN A 38 -1.40 20.95 11.76
N TYR A 39 -0.93 21.74 12.73
CA TYR A 39 0.50 21.98 12.96
C TYR A 39 1.32 20.70 13.25
N PRO A 40 0.84 19.75 14.07
CA PRO A 40 1.53 18.48 14.25
C PRO A 40 1.69 17.69 12.94
N ALA A 41 0.67 17.63 12.08
CA ALA A 41 0.75 16.95 10.79
C ALA A 41 1.83 17.58 9.88
N ALA A 42 2.04 18.89 9.97
CA ALA A 42 3.09 19.56 9.21
C ALA A 42 4.52 19.07 9.54
N ALA A 43 4.74 18.53 10.74
CA ALA A 43 6.05 18.01 11.15
C ALA A 43 6.37 16.66 10.51
N VAL A 44 5.35 15.86 10.19
CA VAL A 44 5.50 14.51 9.59
C VAL A 44 5.34 14.52 8.08
N TRP A 45 4.76 15.58 7.52
CA TRP A 45 4.52 15.74 6.08
C TRP A 45 5.78 15.68 5.22
N THR A 46 6.92 16.16 5.74
CA THR A 46 8.12 16.44 4.92
C THR A 46 8.70 15.22 4.19
N SER A 47 8.41 14.01 4.67
CA SER A 47 8.82 12.76 4.04
C SER A 47 7.64 11.89 3.60
N LEU A 48 6.40 12.35 3.77
CA LEU A 48 5.20 11.53 3.61
C LEU A 48 5.09 10.89 2.22
N GLU A 49 5.27 11.68 1.15
CA GLU A 49 5.24 11.20 -0.23
C GLU A 49 6.26 10.08 -0.44
N THR A 50 7.53 10.35 -0.13
CA THR A 50 8.64 9.40 -0.29
C THR A 50 8.46 8.15 0.58
N ASP A 51 7.95 8.30 1.80
CA ASP A 51 7.73 7.18 2.73
C ASP A 51 6.60 6.27 2.23
N LEU A 52 5.51 6.84 1.70
CA LEU A 52 4.42 6.08 1.09
C LEU A 52 4.86 5.37 -0.19
N GLU A 53 5.58 6.04 -1.08
CA GLU A 53 6.16 5.42 -2.28
C GLU A 53 7.06 4.24 -1.92
N THR A 54 7.94 4.43 -0.94
CA THR A 54 8.86 3.39 -0.46
C THR A 54 8.08 2.21 0.11
N ALA A 55 7.11 2.48 0.98
CA ALA A 55 6.30 1.43 1.60
C ALA A 55 5.45 0.64 0.60
N LEU A 56 4.96 1.30 -0.47
CA LEU A 56 4.28 0.65 -1.59
C LEU A 56 5.23 -0.23 -2.39
N ALA A 57 6.41 0.30 -2.76
CA ALA A 57 7.42 -0.43 -3.51
C ALA A 57 7.89 -1.68 -2.76
N GLU A 58 8.11 -1.58 -1.44
CA GLU A 58 8.47 -2.71 -0.58
C GLU A 58 7.41 -3.84 -0.58
N ARG A 59 6.12 -3.47 -0.59
CA ARG A 59 5.00 -4.43 -0.63
C ARG A 59 4.80 -5.08 -1.99
N LEU A 60 5.29 -4.43 -3.04
CA LEU A 60 5.21 -4.84 -4.43
C LEU A 60 6.54 -5.41 -4.93
N VAL A 61 7.47 -5.76 -4.03
CA VAL A 61 8.71 -6.47 -4.39
C VAL A 61 8.37 -7.72 -5.19
N GLY A 62 8.97 -7.83 -6.38
CA GLY A 62 8.69 -8.91 -7.35
C GLY A 62 7.56 -8.61 -8.33
N GLN A 63 6.78 -7.54 -8.11
CA GLN A 63 5.78 -7.00 -9.04
C GLN A 63 6.27 -5.74 -9.77
N ILE A 64 7.38 -5.13 -9.36
CA ILE A 64 7.96 -3.99 -10.09
C ILE A 64 8.44 -4.42 -11.50
N ALA A 65 8.08 -3.63 -12.51
CA ALA A 65 8.52 -3.72 -13.89
C ALA A 65 9.42 -2.54 -14.26
N ASP A 66 9.99 -2.58 -15.47
CA ASP A 66 10.69 -1.42 -16.03
C ASP A 66 9.70 -0.26 -16.27
N LYS A 67 10.15 0.99 -16.14
CA LYS A 67 9.29 2.19 -16.21
C LYS A 67 8.47 2.29 -17.51
N ASP A 68 8.98 1.76 -18.62
CA ASP A 68 8.33 1.82 -19.93
C ASP A 68 7.61 0.50 -20.31
N ALA A 69 7.27 -0.33 -19.33
CA ALA A 69 6.59 -1.60 -19.59
C ALA A 69 5.11 -1.38 -19.97
N GLU A 70 4.77 -1.65 -21.23
CA GLU A 70 3.41 -1.45 -21.79
C GLU A 70 2.31 -2.30 -21.13
N GLU A 71 2.68 -3.36 -20.40
CA GLU A 71 1.75 -4.30 -19.76
C GLU A 71 1.90 -4.26 -18.22
N ALA A 72 2.12 -3.07 -17.67
CA ALA A 72 2.22 -2.82 -16.23
C ALA A 72 1.18 -1.78 -15.78
N ALA A 73 0.81 -1.85 -14.52
CA ALA A 73 -0.07 -0.90 -13.87
C ALA A 73 0.71 0.32 -13.38
N GLU A 74 0.02 1.44 -13.26
CA GLU A 74 0.53 2.69 -12.69
C GLU A 74 -0.31 3.02 -11.45
N ILE A 75 0.34 3.41 -10.36
CA ILE A 75 -0.32 3.77 -9.10
C ILE A 75 -0.11 5.27 -8.88
N HIS A 76 -1.20 6.02 -8.86
CA HIS A 76 -1.23 7.43 -8.52
C HIS A 76 -1.97 7.62 -7.21
N VAL A 77 -1.35 8.26 -6.23
CA VAL A 77 -1.97 8.60 -4.94
C VAL A 77 -1.89 10.10 -4.73
N GLU A 78 -3.04 10.72 -4.51
CA GLU A 78 -3.15 12.13 -4.12
C GLU A 78 -3.61 12.20 -2.67
N ILE A 79 -2.79 12.78 -1.79
CA ILE A 79 -3.13 12.92 -0.38
C ILE A 79 -4.04 14.14 -0.18
N ASP A 80 -5.26 13.86 0.28
CA ASP A 80 -6.31 14.83 0.53
C ASP A 80 -6.22 15.48 1.91
N SER A 81 -5.83 14.70 2.91
CA SER A 81 -5.91 15.16 4.30
C SER A 81 -5.00 14.33 5.21
N VAL A 82 -4.23 15.04 6.03
CA VAL A 82 -3.40 14.48 7.10
C VAL A 82 -3.71 15.24 8.38
N MET A 83 -4.16 14.50 9.38
CA MET A 83 -4.51 15.03 10.69
C MET A 83 -3.76 14.27 11.78
N LEU A 84 -3.04 15.00 12.64
CA LEU A 84 -2.38 14.45 13.82
C LEU A 84 -2.85 15.16 15.08
N ALA A 85 -3.50 14.45 15.99
CA ALA A 85 -3.92 14.97 17.28
C ALA A 85 -2.83 15.80 17.99
N SER A 86 -3.18 17.01 18.39
CA SER A 86 -2.29 17.88 19.15
C SER A 86 -2.03 17.32 20.56
N ASN A 87 -0.91 17.73 21.18
CA ASN A 87 -0.56 17.33 22.55
C ASN A 87 -1.67 17.64 23.58
N PHE A 88 -2.50 18.66 23.31
CA PHE A 88 -3.65 19.00 24.16
C PHE A 88 -4.80 18.02 23.99
N GLU A 89 -5.15 17.66 22.75
CA GLU A 89 -6.20 16.67 22.45
C GLU A 89 -5.80 15.27 22.95
N GLN A 90 -4.51 14.93 22.84
CA GLN A 90 -3.94 13.73 23.43
C GLN A 90 -4.06 13.72 24.96
N ALA A 91 -3.74 14.83 25.64
CA ALA A 91 -3.88 14.93 27.09
C ALA A 91 -5.33 14.81 27.58
N LEU A 92 -6.30 15.14 26.72
CA LEU A 92 -7.73 15.00 26.96
C LEU A 92 -8.31 13.65 26.50
N GLY A 93 -7.51 12.80 25.85
CA GLY A 93 -7.95 11.52 25.30
C GLY A 93 -8.98 11.65 24.17
N VAL A 94 -9.00 12.79 23.47
CA VAL A 94 -9.93 13.10 22.35
C VAL A 94 -9.20 13.29 21.02
N GLY A 95 -7.91 12.98 20.99
CA GLY A 95 -7.08 13.10 19.81
C GLY A 95 -7.37 12.01 18.77
N GLU A 96 -7.71 12.42 17.55
CA GLU A 96 -7.84 11.52 16.40
C GLU A 96 -6.68 11.71 15.42
N TRP A 97 -6.40 10.65 14.66
CA TRP A 97 -5.44 10.66 13.57
C TRP A 97 -6.10 10.13 12.31
N MET A 98 -5.77 10.72 11.17
CA MET A 98 -6.34 10.34 9.89
C MET A 98 -5.36 10.63 8.74
N LEU A 99 -5.21 9.66 7.85
CA LEU A 99 -4.65 9.84 6.51
C LEU A 99 -5.75 9.55 5.50
N LYS A 100 -6.10 10.54 4.69
CA LYS A 100 -7.01 10.38 3.54
C LYS A 100 -6.24 10.67 2.26
N GLY A 101 -6.46 9.84 1.26
CA GLY A 101 -6.03 10.12 -0.11
C GLY A 101 -6.93 9.47 -1.14
N ASP A 102 -6.92 10.04 -2.32
CA ASP A 102 -7.51 9.49 -3.53
C ASP A 102 -6.49 8.57 -4.19
N VAL A 103 -6.89 7.33 -4.45
CA VAL A 103 -6.05 6.32 -5.09
C VAL A 103 -6.60 6.04 -6.47
N ASP A 104 -5.75 6.21 -7.48
CA ASP A 104 -5.98 5.84 -8.87
C ASP A 104 -4.99 4.73 -9.26
N ILE A 105 -5.48 3.64 -9.83
CA ILE A 105 -4.67 2.53 -10.31
C ILE A 105 -5.07 2.27 -11.75
N ASP A 106 -4.22 2.73 -12.66
CA ASP A 106 -4.35 2.50 -14.09
C ASP A 106 -3.83 1.10 -14.39
N MET A 107 -4.68 0.23 -14.92
CA MET A 107 -4.33 -1.15 -15.25
C MET A 107 -4.03 -1.27 -16.74
N PRO A 108 -3.23 -2.26 -17.18
CA PRO A 108 -2.99 -2.48 -18.62
C PRO A 108 -4.28 -2.63 -19.45
N ASP A 109 -5.33 -3.13 -18.80
CA ASP A 109 -6.68 -3.19 -19.33
C ASP A 109 -7.52 -2.12 -18.62
N ALA A 110 -7.76 -1.00 -19.32
CA ALA A 110 -8.48 0.16 -18.79
C ALA A 110 -9.91 -0.16 -18.26
N SER A 111 -10.49 -1.30 -18.65
CA SER A 111 -11.77 -1.72 -18.06
C SER A 111 -11.66 -2.18 -16.60
N LYS A 112 -10.42 -2.33 -16.10
CA LYS A 112 -10.08 -2.74 -14.73
C LYS A 112 -9.46 -1.62 -13.90
N ASP A 113 -9.42 -0.39 -14.42
CA ASP A 113 -8.93 0.75 -13.67
C ASP A 113 -9.71 0.90 -12.37
N MET A 114 -9.01 1.29 -11.31
CA MET A 114 -9.58 1.41 -9.98
C MET A 114 -9.34 2.82 -9.46
N ARG A 115 -10.43 3.50 -9.10
CA ARG A 115 -10.36 4.78 -8.40
C ARG A 115 -11.19 4.74 -7.13
N TYR A 116 -10.60 5.12 -6.00
CA TYR A 116 -11.26 5.12 -4.70
C TYR A 116 -10.57 6.00 -3.67
N ASP A 117 -11.36 6.59 -2.78
CA ASP A 117 -10.87 7.24 -1.57
C ASP A 117 -10.41 6.16 -0.56
N LEU A 118 -9.22 6.34 0.01
CA LEU A 118 -8.71 5.54 1.11
C LEU A 118 -8.57 6.42 2.35
N THR A 119 -9.16 5.98 3.46
CA THR A 119 -8.97 6.60 4.78
C THR A 119 -8.40 5.58 5.73
N VAL A 120 -7.28 5.92 6.37
CA VAL A 120 -6.65 5.15 7.44
C VAL A 120 -6.78 5.94 8.73
N SER A 121 -7.33 5.31 9.75
CA SER A 121 -7.52 5.89 11.08
C SER A 121 -6.85 5.04 12.16
N ALA A 122 -6.60 5.67 13.31
CA ALA A 122 -5.82 5.07 14.41
C ALA A 122 -6.35 3.72 14.91
N ASP A 123 -7.68 3.51 14.87
CA ASP A 123 -8.36 2.30 15.30
C ASP A 123 -8.01 1.06 14.44
N GLN A 124 -7.51 1.27 13.22
CA GLN A 124 -7.16 0.21 12.28
C GLN A 124 -5.71 -0.26 12.39
N LEU A 125 -4.88 0.45 13.17
CA LEU A 125 -3.41 0.28 13.16
C LEU A 125 -2.89 -0.88 14.00
N SER A 126 -3.72 -1.43 14.89
CA SER A 126 -3.26 -2.48 15.84
C SER A 126 -2.61 -3.69 15.17
N THR A 127 -3.02 -4.04 13.94
CA THR A 127 -2.44 -5.16 13.18
C THR A 127 -1.12 -4.81 12.47
N TYR A 128 -0.77 -3.53 12.40
CA TYR A 128 0.45 -3.01 11.76
C TYR A 128 1.53 -2.68 12.78
N TYR A 129 1.23 -2.73 14.08
CA TYR A 129 2.25 -2.60 15.10
C TYR A 129 3.19 -3.82 15.14
N PRO A 130 4.48 -3.62 15.48
CA PRO A 130 5.42 -4.72 15.68
C PRO A 130 4.91 -5.75 16.70
N GLU A 131 5.24 -7.02 16.52
CA GLU A 131 4.85 -8.08 17.46
C GLU A 131 5.26 -7.74 18.90
N GLY A 132 4.32 -7.89 19.84
CA GLY A 132 4.54 -7.60 21.26
C GLY A 132 4.34 -6.14 21.65
N THR A 133 4.01 -5.24 20.71
CA THR A 133 3.60 -3.86 21.01
C THR A 133 2.22 -3.85 21.68
N ASP A 134 2.08 -3.14 22.80
CA ASP A 134 0.78 -2.86 23.41
C ASP A 134 0.13 -1.65 22.71
N PRO A 135 -0.97 -1.83 21.95
CA PRO A 135 -1.64 -0.73 21.25
C PRO A 135 -2.07 0.42 22.17
N ALA A 136 -2.36 0.13 23.45
CA ALA A 136 -2.78 1.14 24.42
C ALA A 136 -1.62 2.02 24.92
N ALA A 137 -0.37 1.62 24.68
CA ALA A 137 0.83 2.33 25.11
C ALA A 137 1.51 3.11 23.97
N VAL A 138 1.00 3.00 22.74
CA VAL A 138 1.56 3.69 21.57
C VAL A 138 1.09 5.15 21.57
N ALA A 139 2.05 6.08 21.65
CA ALA A 139 1.76 7.50 21.49
C ALA A 139 1.56 7.86 20.01
N VAL A 140 0.62 8.75 19.72
CA VAL A 140 0.28 9.13 18.33
C VAL A 140 1.36 9.95 17.62
N ASP A 141 2.29 10.53 18.38
CA ASP A 141 3.47 11.23 17.86
C ASP A 141 4.72 10.32 17.76
N SER A 142 4.58 9.03 18.07
CA SER A 142 5.69 8.08 18.00
C SER A 142 5.96 7.60 16.58
N GLU A 143 7.22 7.25 16.32
CA GLU A 143 7.64 6.64 15.05
C GLU A 143 6.89 5.33 14.77
N VAL A 144 6.62 4.52 15.80
CA VAL A 144 5.84 3.28 15.67
C VAL A 144 4.44 3.54 15.12
N PHE A 145 3.80 4.60 15.62
CA PHE A 145 2.48 5.00 15.16
C PHE A 145 2.51 5.48 13.71
N TYR A 146 3.48 6.34 13.38
CA TYR A 146 3.70 6.84 12.03
C TYR A 146 3.93 5.70 11.03
N THR A 147 4.88 4.81 11.29
CA THR A 147 5.18 3.67 10.43
C THR A 147 3.95 2.78 10.22
N ALA A 148 3.17 2.53 11.28
CA ALA A 148 1.96 1.73 11.17
C ALA A 148 0.92 2.34 10.22
N ILE A 149 0.81 3.68 10.15
CA ILE A 149 -0.11 4.36 9.24
C ILE A 149 0.36 4.23 7.80
N ILE A 150 1.63 4.52 7.55
CA ILE A 150 2.26 4.36 6.23
C ILE A 150 2.07 2.92 5.75
N ASP A 151 2.31 1.97 6.65
CA ASP A 151 2.18 0.55 6.39
C ASP A 151 0.74 0.10 6.12
N ALA A 152 -0.22 0.67 6.84
CA ALA A 152 -1.63 0.44 6.65
C ALA A 152 -2.12 0.98 5.31
N PHE A 153 -1.75 2.21 4.97
CA PHE A 153 -2.13 2.85 3.72
C PHE A 153 -1.56 2.07 2.53
N ALA A 154 -0.24 1.87 2.52
CA ALA A 154 0.45 1.14 1.46
C ALA A 154 -0.04 -0.33 1.37
N GLY A 155 -0.36 -0.95 2.51
CA GLY A 155 -0.93 -2.30 2.56
C GLY A 155 -2.29 -2.39 1.88
N ASN A 156 -3.18 -1.42 2.12
CA ASN A 156 -4.51 -1.37 1.50
C ASN A 156 -4.41 -1.21 -0.01
N VAL A 157 -3.56 -0.31 -0.50
CA VAL A 157 -3.35 -0.09 -1.95
C VAL A 157 -2.73 -1.32 -2.61
N ALA A 158 -1.61 -1.84 -2.08
CA ALA A 158 -0.93 -2.99 -2.65
C ALA A 158 -1.80 -4.26 -2.65
N SER A 159 -2.77 -4.38 -1.75
CA SER A 159 -3.71 -5.50 -1.73
C SER A 159 -4.61 -5.57 -2.97
N LYS A 160 -4.81 -4.46 -3.69
CA LYS A 160 -5.62 -4.41 -4.93
C LYS A 160 -4.92 -5.04 -6.13
N LEU A 161 -3.61 -5.26 -6.04
CA LEU A 161 -2.76 -5.75 -7.13
C LEU A 161 -2.34 -7.22 -6.95
N LYS A 162 -2.84 -7.90 -5.91
CA LYS A 162 -2.47 -9.26 -5.51
C LYS A 162 -3.57 -10.28 -5.74
#